data_AF-A0AA40ZVX2-F1
#
_entry.id   AF-A0AA40ZVX2-F1
#
_cell.length_a   1.000
_cell.length_b   1.000
_cell.length_c   1.000
_cell.angle_alpha   90.00
_cell.angle_beta   90.00
_cell.angle_gamma   90.00
#
_symmetry.space_group_name_H-M   'P 1'
#
loop_
_entity.id
_entity.type
_entity.pdbx_description
1 polymer ?
#
loop_
_entity_poly.entity_id
_entity_poly.type
_entity_poly.pdbx_seq_one_letter_code
_entity_poly.pdbx_strand_id
1 'polypeptide(L)'
;MARQRIKGIARFRRLLRRLPDAVRGEILVELHVTGREMLRAVQARAPDLTGKLRAGLQSKVLATSLRLQIGLIGTPAGRAKLFYGRIQDLGRKAQVVLVQRRRRVTLSRRDGSTYSTLRTDARGRKERADIVAAYRMKVPAMAPKRFVTGRYPDLRAQLNTNMRGIFSRSLTKIGAGDE
;
A
#
# COMPACT_ATOMS: atom_id res chain seq x y z
N MET A 1 9.62 7.41 0.08
CA MET A 1 9.88 6.36 1.09
C MET A 1 11.22 6.67 1.70
N ALA A 2 11.29 7.11 2.96
CA ALA A 2 12.54 7.03 3.69
C ALA A 2 12.78 5.55 3.99
N ARG A 3 13.60 4.88 3.16
CA ARG A 3 14.09 3.53 3.48
C ARG A 3 15.10 3.72 4.61
N GLN A 4 14.64 3.68 5.85
CA GLN A 4 15.54 3.59 6.99
C GLN A 4 16.25 2.23 6.87
N ARG A 5 17.48 2.25 6.35
CA ARG A 5 18.32 1.06 6.24
C ARG A 5 18.87 0.80 7.64
N ILE A 6 18.21 -0.10 8.38
CA ILE A 6 18.71 -0.58 9.67
C ILE A 6 20.04 -1.30 9.38
N LYS A 7 21.15 -0.81 9.96
CA LYS A 7 22.44 -1.51 9.91
C LYS A 7 22.26 -2.92 10.49
N GLY A 8 22.70 -3.96 9.78
CA GLY A 8 22.56 -5.36 10.23
C GLY A 8 21.33 -6.13 9.70
N ILE A 9 20.41 -5.48 8.95
CA ILE A 9 19.21 -6.16 8.42
C ILE A 9 19.53 -7.37 7.54
N ALA A 10 20.68 -7.37 6.85
CA ALA A 10 21.10 -8.47 5.99
C ALA A 10 21.47 -9.73 6.80
N ARG A 11 22.17 -9.56 7.94
CA ARG A 11 22.51 -10.65 8.86
C ARG A 11 21.26 -11.22 9.52
N PHE A 12 20.35 -10.35 9.95
CA PHE A 12 19.04 -10.75 10.47
C PHE A 12 18.21 -11.52 9.45
N ARG A 13 18.16 -11.10 8.19
CA ARG A 13 17.48 -11.86 7.12
C ARG A 13 18.07 -13.24 6.89
N ARG A 14 19.40 -13.39 7.00
CA ARG A 14 20.03 -14.71 6.89
C ARG A 14 19.65 -15.60 8.09
N LEU A 15 19.60 -15.04 9.29
CA LEU A 15 19.14 -15.75 10.48
C LEU A 15 17.68 -16.20 10.34
N LEU A 16 16.78 -15.33 9.89
CA LEU A 16 15.38 -15.68 9.65
C LEU A 16 15.20 -16.80 8.62
N ARG A 17 16.08 -16.89 7.61
CA ARG A 17 16.07 -17.96 6.62
C ARG A 17 16.57 -19.31 7.16
N ARG A 18 17.39 -19.28 8.20
CA ARG A 18 17.95 -20.47 8.87
C ARG A 18 17.11 -20.94 10.06
N LEU A 19 15.97 -20.29 10.32
CA LEU A 19 15.05 -20.72 11.37
C LEU A 19 14.47 -22.11 11.02
N PRO A 20 14.29 -22.99 12.03
CA PRO A 20 13.55 -24.23 11.85
C PRO A 20 12.15 -23.97 11.29
N ASP A 21 11.68 -24.88 10.44
CA ASP A 21 10.41 -24.75 9.72
C ASP A 21 9.21 -24.60 10.66
N ALA A 22 9.25 -25.27 11.82
CA ALA A 22 8.24 -25.14 12.87
C ALA A 22 8.12 -23.69 13.40
N VAL A 23 9.25 -23.06 13.71
CA VAL A 23 9.30 -21.66 14.19
C VAL A 23 8.85 -20.70 13.10
N ARG A 24 9.24 -20.96 11.85
CA ARG A 24 8.80 -20.18 10.70
C ARG A 24 7.27 -20.25 10.53
N GLY A 25 6.68 -21.44 10.71
CA GLY A 25 5.24 -21.65 10.68
C GLY A 25 4.51 -20.81 11.74
N GLU A 26 4.96 -20.85 12.99
CA GLU A 26 4.37 -20.05 14.09
C GLU A 26 4.43 -18.55 13.79
N ILE A 27 5.58 -18.05 13.32
CA ILE A 27 5.73 -16.63 12.95
C ILE A 27 4.77 -16.26 11.80
N LEU A 28 4.61 -17.12 10.80
CA LEU A 28 3.71 -16.84 9.69
C LEU A 28 2.25 -16.72 10.14
N VAL A 29 1.80 -17.64 10.99
CA VAL A 29 0.44 -17.60 11.56
C VAL A 29 0.23 -16.29 12.31
N GLU A 30 1.18 -15.91 13.16
CA GLU A 30 1.11 -14.66 13.93
C GLU A 30 1.07 -13.42 13.03
N LEU A 31 1.90 -13.37 11.99
CA LEU A 31 1.90 -12.28 11.01
C LEU A 31 0.57 -12.19 10.24
N HIS A 32 -0.09 -13.32 9.98
CA HIS A 32 -1.41 -13.34 9.34
C HIS A 32 -2.54 -12.89 10.27
N VAL A 33 -2.47 -13.21 11.57
CA VAL A 33 -3.43 -12.75 12.59
C VAL A 33 -3.26 -11.24 12.79
N THR A 34 -2.07 -10.80 13.21
CA THR A 34 -1.76 -9.37 13.39
C THR A 34 -2.00 -8.57 12.12
N GLY A 35 -1.69 -9.14 10.95
CA GLY A 35 -1.93 -8.50 9.66
C GLY A 35 -3.39 -8.21 9.36
N ARG A 36 -4.33 -9.04 9.85
CA ARG A 36 -5.78 -8.80 9.74
C ARG A 36 -6.23 -7.72 10.72
N GLU A 37 -5.73 -7.73 11.95
CA GLU A 37 -6.06 -6.72 12.96
C GLU A 37 -5.57 -5.33 12.55
N MET A 38 -4.31 -5.24 12.10
CA MET A 38 -3.75 -3.99 11.56
C MET A 38 -4.49 -3.52 10.32
N LEU A 39 -4.92 -4.43 9.44
CA LEU A 39 -5.75 -4.03 8.28
C LEU A 39 -7.08 -3.42 8.73
N ARG A 40 -7.77 -4.02 9.71
CA ARG A 40 -9.00 -3.46 10.27
C ARG A 40 -8.78 -2.08 10.88
N ALA A 41 -7.71 -1.91 11.65
CA ALA A 41 -7.36 -0.60 12.23
C ALA A 41 -7.05 0.46 11.17
N VAL A 42 -6.36 0.07 10.09
CA VAL A 42 -6.05 0.93 8.94
C VAL A 42 -7.34 1.29 8.18
N GLN A 43 -8.24 0.34 7.96
CA GLN A 43 -9.55 0.57 7.33
C GLN A 43 -10.44 1.49 8.16
N ALA A 44 -10.44 1.34 9.50
CA ALA A 44 -11.23 2.16 10.40
C ALA A 44 -10.80 3.65 10.34
N ARG A 45 -9.49 3.91 10.22
CA ARG A 45 -8.93 5.26 10.07
C ARG A 45 -9.04 5.80 8.64
N ALA A 46 -9.22 4.94 7.65
CA ALA A 46 -9.27 5.36 6.26
C ALA A 46 -10.55 6.17 5.98
N PRO A 47 -10.45 7.27 5.21
CA PRO A 47 -11.60 8.05 4.79
C PRO A 47 -12.62 7.22 4.03
N ASP A 48 -13.89 7.51 4.27
CA ASP A 48 -14.99 6.90 3.54
C ASP A 48 -15.79 7.93 2.74
N LEU A 49 -16.17 7.53 1.54
CA LEU A 49 -17.05 8.28 0.66
C LEU A 49 -17.81 7.29 -0.24
N THR A 50 -17.07 6.33 -0.81
CA THR A 50 -17.62 5.30 -1.71
C THR A 50 -17.21 3.88 -1.28
N GLY A 51 -16.55 3.71 -0.13
CA GLY A 51 -15.98 2.43 0.31
C GLY A 51 -14.78 1.91 -0.50
N LYS A 52 -14.57 2.36 -1.75
CA LYS A 52 -13.52 1.85 -2.66
C LYS A 52 -12.10 1.93 -2.07
N LEU A 53 -11.80 2.98 -1.31
CA LEU A 53 -10.51 3.12 -0.65
C LEU A 53 -10.31 2.06 0.44
N ARG A 54 -11.33 1.86 1.29
CA ARG A 54 -11.33 0.87 2.37
C ARG A 54 -11.24 -0.55 1.83
N ALA A 55 -12.03 -0.86 0.80
CA ALA A 55 -12.00 -2.14 0.11
C ALA A 55 -10.67 -2.40 -0.63
N GLY A 56 -10.00 -1.33 -1.08
CA GLY A 56 -8.71 -1.40 -1.76
C GLY A 56 -7.50 -1.54 -0.83
N LEU A 57 -7.68 -1.46 0.49
CA LEU A 57 -6.62 -1.71 1.46
C LEU A 57 -6.42 -3.21 1.66
N GLN A 58 -5.17 -3.64 1.61
CA GLN A 58 -4.81 -5.05 1.68
C GLN A 58 -3.67 -5.26 2.67
N SER A 59 -3.63 -6.45 3.28
CA SER A 59 -2.46 -6.97 3.98
C SER A 59 -1.84 -8.11 3.15
N LYS A 60 -0.51 -8.14 3.10
CA LYS A 60 0.26 -9.18 2.41
C LYS A 60 1.42 -9.61 3.28
N VAL A 61 1.50 -10.91 3.56
CA VAL A 61 2.65 -11.52 4.24
C VAL A 61 3.57 -12.11 3.16
N LEU A 62 4.86 -11.75 3.22
CA LEU A 62 5.90 -12.29 2.35
C LEU A 62 6.61 -13.43 3.08
N ALA A 63 6.14 -14.66 2.86
CA ALA A 63 6.51 -15.81 3.68
C ALA A 63 8.03 -16.05 3.77
N THR A 64 8.72 -16.00 2.63
CA THR A 64 10.19 -16.20 2.54
C THR A 64 11.00 -15.19 3.36
N SER A 65 10.44 -14.01 3.62
CA SER A 65 11.13 -12.93 4.33
C SER A 65 10.49 -12.55 5.66
N LEU A 66 9.44 -13.29 6.07
CA LEU A 66 8.64 -13.02 7.28
C LEU A 66 8.26 -11.55 7.42
N ARG A 67 7.84 -10.94 6.30
CA ARG A 67 7.52 -9.51 6.22
C ARG A 67 6.04 -9.29 5.98
N LEU A 68 5.40 -8.59 6.91
CA LEU A 68 4.05 -8.06 6.74
C LEU A 68 4.08 -6.71 5.99
N GLN A 69 3.21 -6.55 5.02
CA GLN A 69 2.95 -5.32 4.29
C GLN A 69 1.47 -4.97 4.39
N ILE A 70 1.15 -3.69 4.66
CA ILE A 70 -0.23 -3.22 4.75
C ILE A 70 -0.36 -1.91 3.98
N GLY A 71 -1.45 -1.75 3.24
CA GLY A 71 -1.81 -0.50 2.57
C GLY A 71 -2.38 -0.72 1.17
N LEU A 72 -2.12 0.24 0.28
CA LEU A 72 -2.52 0.19 -1.13
C LEU A 72 -1.55 -0.72 -1.91
N ILE A 73 -1.72 -2.03 -1.74
CA ILE A 73 -0.90 -3.09 -2.33
C ILE A 73 -1.65 -3.66 -3.54
N GLY A 74 -0.92 -4.22 -4.51
CA GLY A 74 -1.50 -4.90 -5.67
C GLY A 74 -0.84 -4.51 -6.99
N THR A 75 -1.54 -4.80 -8.09
CA THR A 75 -1.07 -4.49 -9.45
C THR A 75 -0.96 -2.98 -9.67
N PRO A 76 -0.05 -2.51 -10.54
CA PRO A 76 0.05 -1.09 -10.89
C PRO A 76 -1.30 -0.49 -11.32
N ALA A 77 -2.09 -1.23 -12.11
CA ALA A 77 -3.42 -0.82 -12.54
C ALA A 77 -4.41 -0.68 -11.38
N GLY A 78 -4.44 -1.62 -10.43
CA GLY A 78 -5.30 -1.53 -9.25
C GLY A 78 -4.95 -0.31 -8.37
N ARG A 79 -3.65 -0.08 -8.13
CA ARG A 79 -3.18 1.08 -7.35
C ARG A 79 -3.48 2.40 -8.02
N ALA A 80 -3.47 2.47 -9.36
CA ALA A 80 -3.82 3.68 -10.10
C ALA A 80 -5.27 4.12 -9.83
N LYS A 81 -6.19 3.17 -9.64
CA LYS A 81 -7.58 3.47 -9.23
C LYS A 81 -7.68 4.07 -7.83
N LEU A 82 -6.70 3.78 -6.97
CA LEU A 82 -6.60 4.26 -5.59
C LEU A 82 -5.61 5.42 -5.43
N PHE A 83 -5.25 6.09 -6.53
CA PHE A 83 -4.27 7.17 -6.55
C PHE A 83 -4.50 8.23 -5.48
N TYR A 84 -5.76 8.66 -5.30
CA TYR A 84 -6.12 9.65 -4.30
C TYR A 84 -5.95 9.17 -2.85
N GLY A 85 -6.02 7.86 -2.60
CA GLY A 85 -5.75 7.29 -1.27
C GLY A 85 -4.33 7.61 -0.80
N ARG A 86 -3.35 7.59 -1.70
CA ARG A 86 -1.97 7.96 -1.37
C ARG A 86 -1.82 9.43 -1.02
N ILE A 87 -2.51 10.30 -1.75
CA ILE A 87 -2.51 11.75 -1.48
C ILE A 87 -3.15 12.01 -0.11
N GLN A 88 -4.23 11.32 0.22
CA GLN A 88 -4.88 11.46 1.53
C GLN A 88 -3.99 10.94 2.67
N ASP A 89 -3.27 9.84 2.47
CA ASP A 89 -2.39 9.28 3.51
C ASP A 89 -1.17 10.20 3.78
N LEU A 90 -0.48 10.61 2.72
CA LEU A 90 0.78 11.37 2.80
C LEU A 90 0.60 12.89 2.81
N GLY A 91 -0.60 13.38 2.49
CA GLY A 91 -0.85 14.78 2.24
C GLY A 91 -0.26 15.23 0.90
N ARG A 92 -0.38 16.53 0.64
CA ARG A 92 0.14 17.17 -0.58
C ARG A 92 0.51 18.62 -0.29
N LYS A 93 1.64 19.08 -0.82
CA LYS A 93 2.03 20.50 -0.77
C LYS A 93 1.17 21.33 -1.72
N ALA A 94 1.00 22.61 -1.41
CA ALA A 94 0.39 23.54 -2.34
C ALA A 94 1.21 23.59 -3.64
N GLN A 95 0.53 23.65 -4.78
CA GLN A 95 1.18 23.75 -6.09
C GLN A 95 0.26 24.43 -7.09
N VAL A 96 0.83 25.00 -8.13
CA VAL A 96 0.09 25.54 -9.27
C VAL A 96 0.28 24.59 -10.44
N VAL A 97 -0.81 24.05 -10.98
CA VAL A 97 -0.78 23.09 -12.09
C VAL A 97 -1.38 23.71 -13.34
N LEU A 98 -0.79 23.43 -14.49
CA LEU A 98 -1.38 23.77 -15.78
C LEU A 98 -2.43 22.73 -16.14
N VAL A 99 -3.69 23.14 -16.20
CA VAL A 99 -4.80 22.30 -16.63
C VAL A 99 -5.09 22.59 -18.09
N GLN A 100 -5.06 21.54 -18.91
CA GLN A 100 -5.46 21.61 -20.32
C GLN A 100 -6.85 20.98 -20.46
N ARG A 101 -7.86 21.78 -20.77
CA ARG A 101 -9.17 21.30 -21.19
C ARG A 101 -9.08 20.84 -22.62
N ARG A 102 -9.61 19.65 -22.90
CA ARG A 102 -9.52 19.02 -24.21
C ARG A 102 -10.89 18.62 -24.71
N ARG A 103 -11.10 18.77 -26.02
CA ARG A 103 -12.29 18.27 -26.69
C ARG A 103 -12.28 16.74 -26.62
N ARG A 104 -13.44 16.16 -26.33
CA ARG A 104 -13.64 14.71 -26.44
C ARG A 104 -14.28 14.40 -27.79
N VAL A 105 -13.96 13.23 -28.31
CA VAL A 105 -14.54 12.67 -29.51
C VAL A 105 -15.52 11.57 -29.09
N THR A 106 -16.70 11.58 -29.68
CA THR A 106 -17.70 10.52 -29.49
C THR A 106 -17.45 9.43 -30.53
N LEU A 107 -17.31 8.19 -30.08
CA LEU A 107 -17.11 7.02 -30.91
C LEU A 107 -18.26 6.04 -30.68
N SER A 108 -18.65 5.34 -31.74
CA SER A 108 -19.62 4.26 -31.69
C SER A 108 -18.91 2.94 -31.42
N ARG A 109 -19.47 2.14 -30.52
CA ARG A 109 -19.10 0.74 -30.33
C ARG A 109 -19.81 -0.13 -31.36
N ARG A 110 -19.33 -1.36 -31.50
CA ARG A 110 -19.90 -2.39 -32.37
C ARG A 110 -21.34 -2.78 -31.98
N ASP A 111 -21.70 -2.59 -30.71
CA ASP A 111 -23.04 -2.83 -30.16
C ASP A 111 -24.03 -1.67 -30.37
N GLY A 112 -23.62 -0.62 -31.11
CA GLY A 112 -24.43 0.58 -31.35
C GLY A 112 -24.38 1.61 -30.21
N SER A 113 -23.78 1.29 -29.06
CA SER A 113 -23.62 2.26 -27.97
C SER A 113 -22.54 3.30 -28.27
N THR A 114 -22.75 4.54 -27.84
CA THR A 114 -21.75 5.61 -28.02
C THR A 114 -20.97 5.87 -26.74
N TYR A 115 -19.69 6.23 -26.87
CA TYR A 115 -18.85 6.62 -25.74
C TYR A 115 -17.95 7.80 -26.10
N SER A 116 -17.66 8.64 -25.12
CA SER A 116 -16.85 9.84 -25.29
C SER A 116 -15.43 9.60 -24.76
N THR A 117 -14.41 9.77 -25.61
CA THR A 117 -13.00 9.56 -25.25
C THR A 117 -12.11 10.69 -25.75
N LEU A 118 -10.87 10.73 -25.26
CA LEU A 118 -9.84 11.64 -25.77
C LEU A 118 -9.10 10.94 -26.91
N ARG A 119 -8.86 11.67 -28.01
CA ARG A 119 -8.05 11.14 -29.11
C ARG A 119 -6.59 11.05 -28.70
N THR A 120 -5.94 9.99 -29.14
CA THR A 120 -4.53 9.72 -28.87
C THR A 120 -3.76 9.55 -30.17
N ASP A 121 -2.54 10.06 -30.21
CA ASP A 121 -1.60 9.83 -31.30
C ASP A 121 -1.15 8.36 -31.39
N ALA A 122 -0.37 8.03 -32.42
CA ALA A 122 0.18 6.69 -32.64
C ALA A 122 1.05 6.18 -31.47
N ARG A 123 1.49 7.05 -30.55
CA ARG A 123 2.28 6.72 -29.36
C ARG A 123 1.42 6.67 -28.07
N GLY A 124 0.10 6.76 -28.20
CA GLY A 124 -0.84 6.74 -27.08
C GLY A 124 -0.89 8.03 -26.26
N ARG A 125 -0.32 9.13 -26.75
CA ARG A 125 -0.37 10.44 -26.07
C ARG A 125 -1.57 11.24 -26.56
N LYS A 126 -2.17 12.02 -25.67
CA LYS A 126 -3.33 12.84 -26.00
C LYS A 126 -2.98 13.91 -27.04
N GLU A 127 -3.78 14.00 -28.11
CA GLU A 127 -3.50 14.90 -29.22
C GLU A 127 -3.49 16.37 -28.82
N ARG A 128 -2.43 17.10 -29.22
CA ARG A 128 -2.27 18.53 -28.89
C ARG A 128 -3.34 19.42 -29.53
N ALA A 129 -3.79 19.07 -30.74
CA ALA A 129 -4.83 19.80 -31.46
C ALA A 129 -6.15 19.86 -30.70
N ASP A 130 -6.42 18.88 -29.82
CA ASP A 130 -7.67 18.84 -29.05
C ASP A 130 -7.65 19.78 -27.83
N ILE A 131 -6.56 20.51 -27.56
CA ILE A 131 -6.49 21.46 -26.45
C ILE A 131 -7.34 22.69 -26.78
N VAL A 132 -8.44 22.85 -26.04
CA VAL A 132 -9.40 23.95 -26.21
C VAL A 132 -8.99 25.16 -25.37
N ALA A 133 -8.49 24.92 -24.17
CA ALA A 133 -8.06 25.97 -23.25
C ALA A 133 -7.01 25.43 -22.28
N ALA A 134 -6.09 26.30 -21.87
CA ALA A 134 -5.13 26.03 -20.83
C ALA A 134 -5.20 27.11 -19.76
N TYR A 135 -5.29 26.70 -18.49
CA TYR A 135 -5.31 27.65 -17.38
C TYR A 135 -4.49 27.10 -16.19
N ARG A 136 -3.99 28.00 -15.36
CA ARG A 136 -3.27 27.67 -14.14
C ARG A 136 -4.26 27.50 -13.00
N MET A 137 -4.30 26.30 -12.41
CA MET A 137 -5.10 26.02 -11.23
C MET A 137 -4.22 26.03 -9.99
N LYS A 138 -4.57 26.88 -9.02
CA LYS A 138 -3.95 26.84 -7.68
C LYS A 138 -4.57 25.69 -6.92
N VAL A 139 -3.71 24.81 -6.43
CA VAL A 139 -4.11 23.59 -5.75
C VAL A 139 -3.63 23.68 -4.31
N PRO A 140 -4.53 23.75 -3.32
CA PRO A 140 -4.14 23.98 -1.94
C PRO A 140 -3.40 22.77 -1.36
N ALA A 141 -2.63 23.06 -0.31
CA ALA A 141 -2.02 22.05 0.53
C ALA A 141 -3.12 21.21 1.20
N MET A 142 -2.80 19.94 1.43
CA MET A 142 -3.67 18.99 2.14
C MET A 142 -2.85 18.29 3.20
N ALA A 143 -3.32 18.33 4.45
CA ALA A 143 -2.69 17.64 5.56
C ALA A 143 -2.78 16.10 5.40
N PRO A 144 -1.75 15.36 5.81
CA PRO A 144 -1.76 13.90 5.78
C PRO A 144 -2.73 13.33 6.81
N LYS A 145 -3.60 12.41 6.40
CA LYS A 145 -4.49 11.67 7.30
C LYS A 145 -3.82 10.47 7.97
N ARG A 146 -2.71 9.98 7.40
CA ARG A 146 -1.84 8.95 8.00
C ARG A 146 -2.59 7.67 8.43
N PHE A 147 -3.50 7.17 7.60
CA PHE A 147 -4.23 5.93 7.88
C PHE A 147 -3.46 4.67 7.42
N VAL A 148 -2.36 4.79 6.69
CA VAL A 148 -1.40 3.71 6.40
C VAL A 148 -0.05 4.05 7.02
N THR A 149 0.42 5.29 6.85
CA THR A 149 1.73 5.75 7.37
C THR A 149 1.69 6.25 8.81
N GLY A 150 0.52 6.18 9.46
CA GLY A 150 0.36 6.53 10.86
C GLY A 150 1.12 5.61 11.81
N ARG A 151 1.18 6.03 13.07
CA ARG A 151 1.69 5.19 14.15
C ARG A 151 0.55 4.30 14.65
N TYR A 152 0.88 3.03 14.87
CA TYR A 152 0.03 2.01 15.48
C TYR A 152 0.78 1.45 16.68
N PRO A 153 0.95 2.23 17.76
CA PRO A 153 1.80 1.84 18.89
C PRO A 153 1.29 0.55 19.55
N ASP A 154 -0.02 0.45 19.79
CA ASP A 154 -0.63 -0.68 20.51
C ASP A 154 -0.48 -1.98 19.73
N LEU A 155 -0.82 -1.97 18.43
CA LEU A 155 -0.67 -3.13 17.56
C LEU A 155 0.80 -3.53 17.36
N ARG A 156 1.73 -2.57 17.41
CA ARG A 156 3.17 -2.86 17.37
C ARG A 156 3.66 -3.46 18.70
N ALA A 157 3.15 -2.98 19.82
CA ALA A 157 3.46 -3.53 21.13
C ALA A 157 2.96 -4.98 21.23
N GLN A 158 1.71 -5.24 20.85
CA GLN A 158 1.12 -6.58 20.78
C GLN A 158 1.93 -7.53 19.89
N LEU A 159 2.26 -7.10 18.66
CA LEU A 159 3.11 -7.89 17.77
C LEU A 159 4.48 -8.20 18.41
N ASN A 160 5.12 -7.21 19.03
CA ASN A 160 6.41 -7.41 19.69
C ASN A 160 6.31 -8.41 20.86
N THR A 161 5.24 -8.34 21.66
CA THR A 161 4.98 -9.28 22.76
C THR A 161 4.80 -10.71 22.23
N ASN A 162 3.95 -10.89 21.22
CA ASN A 162 3.68 -12.21 20.63
C ASN A 162 4.94 -12.81 20.00
N MET A 163 5.69 -12.00 19.25
CA MET A 163 6.95 -12.42 18.63
C MET A 163 8.00 -12.81 19.67
N ARG A 164 8.13 -12.06 20.77
CA ARG A 164 9.04 -12.41 21.88
C ARG A 164 8.68 -13.76 22.49
N GLY A 165 7.38 -14.04 22.67
CA GLY A 165 6.91 -15.33 23.16
C GLY A 165 7.23 -16.50 22.21
N ILE A 166 7.12 -16.28 20.90
CA ILE A 166 7.51 -17.30 19.90
C ILE A 166 9.03 -17.54 19.98
N PHE A 167 9.83 -16.48 20.01
CA PHE A 167 11.29 -16.61 20.09
C PHE A 167 11.75 -17.25 21.39
N SER A 168 11.19 -16.90 22.55
CA SER A 168 11.57 -17.51 23.82
C SER A 168 11.29 -19.01 23.83
N ARG A 169 10.08 -19.44 23.44
CA ARG A 169 9.73 -20.86 23.33
C ARG A 169 10.63 -21.61 22.35
N SER A 170 10.96 -20.98 21.23
CA SER A 170 11.83 -21.57 20.20
C SER A 170 13.25 -21.76 20.73
N LEU A 171 13.79 -20.78 21.46
CA LEU A 171 15.11 -20.87 22.07
C LEU A 171 15.17 -21.90 23.20
N THR A 172 14.14 -21.98 24.05
CA THR A 172 14.06 -23.02 25.09
C THR A 172 13.99 -24.42 24.49
N LYS A 173 13.22 -24.63 23.42
CA LYS A 173 13.17 -25.93 22.72
C LYS A 173 14.50 -26.33 22.09
N ILE A 174 15.27 -25.37 21.59
CA ILE A 174 16.59 -25.64 21.02
C ILE A 174 17.60 -25.94 22.14
N GLY A 175 17.57 -25.18 23.25
CA GLY A 175 18.46 -25.40 24.38
C GLY A 175 18.16 -26.66 25.21
N ALA A 176 16.93 -27.17 25.15
CA ALA A 176 16.52 -28.40 25.84
C ALA A 176 16.67 -29.67 24.98
N GLY A 177 17.15 -29.56 23.73
CA GLY A 177 17.37 -30.68 22.81
C GLY A 177 18.84 -30.98 22.54
N ASP A 178 19.75 -30.44 23.35
CA ASP A 178 21.21 -30.63 23.30
C ASP A 178 21.73 -31.46 24.50
N GLU A 179 20.86 -32.28 25.10
CA GLU A 179 21.20 -33.41 26.01
C GLU A 179 20.67 -34.72 25.40
#